data_AF-A0A9W6U2D1-F1
#
_entry.id   AF-A0A9W6U2D1-F1
#
_cell.length_a   1.000
_cell.length_b   1.000
_cell.length_c   1.000
_cell.angle_alpha   90.00
_cell.angle_beta   90.00
_cell.angle_gamma   90.00
#
_symmetry.space_group_name_H-M   'P 1'
#
loop_
_entity.id
_entity.type
_entity.pdbx_description
1 polymer ?
#
loop_
_entity_poly.entity_id
_entity_poly.type
_entity_poly.pdbx_seq_one_letter_code
_entity_poly.pdbx_strand_id
1 'polypeptide(L)'
;MKLNIANPLTGAQKVLEVDDEHKLRAFYDKRISQEIEGDVLGDEFKGFIFRVSGGNDKQGFPMKQGVLSNGRARLLLSKGKSCYRPRRKGERKRKSVRGCIVGPDLSVLNLVVVKAGEADVPGLTDVQIPRRLGPKRASNIRKLFNLTKEDDVRKYVIRRKFDSKTGKKNDKAPKIQRLVTPRTLHHKRQIALKKVQQREKVQREAAEYNRLHAQVRIFLIAYCLSMSSLFGTNFLMRKCWDYPAPFSPYGTAAREGAEGPSCQRDRQASQQPQGLVGQGVSCFTLAGSEPWARSHLMTGERSWGILCNTCCSLHLVILAWRGSE
;
A
#
# COMPACT_ATOMS: atom_id res chain seq x y z
N MET A 1 35.10 -16.54 -18.47
CA MET A 1 33.78 -16.05 -17.97
C MET A 1 33.94 -14.59 -17.56
N LYS A 2 32.93 -13.72 -17.78
CA LYS A 2 33.01 -12.31 -17.35
C LYS A 2 32.45 -12.13 -15.94
N LEU A 3 33.18 -11.46 -15.07
CA LEU A 3 32.75 -11.10 -13.72
C LEU A 3 32.42 -9.60 -13.69
N ASN A 4 31.15 -9.27 -13.46
CA ASN A 4 30.70 -7.90 -13.29
C ASN A 4 30.61 -7.58 -11.80
N ILE A 5 31.58 -6.83 -11.28
CA ILE A 5 31.72 -6.53 -9.86
C ILE A 5 31.21 -5.13 -9.59
N ALA A 6 30.30 -5.00 -8.62
CA ALA A 6 29.76 -3.73 -8.17
C ALA A 6 30.14 -3.45 -6.71
N ASN A 7 30.63 -2.25 -6.44
CA ASN A 7 30.84 -1.76 -5.08
C ASN A 7 29.71 -0.79 -4.69
N PRO A 8 28.83 -1.15 -3.75
CA PRO A 8 27.70 -0.30 -3.37
C PRO A 8 28.10 0.96 -2.60
N LEU A 9 29.30 1.01 -2.01
CA LEU A 9 29.78 2.17 -1.25
C LEU A 9 30.17 3.31 -2.19
N THR A 10 30.99 3.00 -3.20
CA THR A 10 31.45 3.96 -4.21
C THR A 10 30.44 4.15 -5.34
N GLY A 11 29.58 3.15 -5.59
CA GLY A 11 28.66 3.12 -6.72
C GLY A 11 29.32 2.72 -8.05
N ALA A 12 30.62 2.43 -8.03
CA ALA A 12 31.39 2.04 -9.21
C ALA A 12 31.16 0.56 -9.58
N GLN A 13 31.41 0.26 -10.86
CA GLN A 13 31.25 -1.08 -11.43
C GLN A 13 32.43 -1.35 -12.36
N LYS A 14 33.00 -2.55 -12.26
CA LYS A 14 34.10 -3.00 -13.11
C LYS A 14 33.80 -4.40 -13.64
N VAL A 15 34.08 -4.60 -14.92
CA VAL A 15 34.02 -5.92 -15.55
C VAL A 15 35.44 -6.48 -15.61
N LEU A 16 35.61 -7.71 -15.14
CA LEU A 16 36.84 -8.47 -15.24
C LEU A 16 36.59 -9.68 -16.13
N GLU A 17 37.53 -9.96 -17.02
CA GLU A 17 37.51 -11.14 -17.86
C GLU A 17 38.47 -12.16 -17.23
N VAL A 18 37.92 -13.30 -16.81
CA VAL A 18 38.70 -14.37 -16.15
C VAL A 18 38.53 -15.63 -16.98
N ASP A 19 39.62 -16.09 -17.57
CA ASP A 19 39.65 -17.30 -18.39
C ASP A 19 40.21 -18.51 -17.65
N ASP A 20 40.98 -18.29 -16.57
CA ASP A 20 41.53 -19.36 -15.73
C ASP A 20 40.43 -20.18 -15.03
N GLU A 21 40.27 -21.44 -15.44
CA GLU A 21 39.22 -22.31 -14.91
C GLU A 21 39.39 -22.62 -13.40
N HIS A 22 40.64 -22.65 -12.91
CA HIS A 22 40.93 -22.84 -11.48
C HIS A 22 40.32 -21.74 -10.60
N LYS A 23 40.39 -20.48 -11.05
CA LYS A 23 39.80 -19.33 -10.33
C LYS A 23 38.27 -19.38 -10.39
N LEU A 24 37.72 -19.81 -11.52
CA LEU A 24 36.27 -19.91 -11.72
C LEU A 24 35.63 -21.04 -10.91
N ARG A 25 36.38 -22.11 -10.61
CA ARG A 25 35.86 -23.28 -9.91
C ARG A 25 35.30 -22.97 -8.52
N ALA A 26 35.86 -21.97 -7.83
CA ALA A 26 35.35 -21.54 -6.52
C ALA A 26 33.93 -20.94 -6.57
N PHE A 27 33.49 -20.49 -7.74
CA PHE A 27 32.13 -19.97 -7.94
C PHE A 27 31.12 -21.05 -8.28
N TYR A 28 31.55 -22.21 -8.79
CA TYR A 28 30.65 -23.29 -9.15
C TYR A 28 29.95 -23.89 -7.93
N ASP A 29 28.72 -24.37 -8.15
CA ASP A 29 27.82 -24.91 -7.14
C ASP A 29 27.41 -23.95 -6.02
N LYS A 30 27.90 -22.70 -6.06
CA LYS A 30 27.41 -21.62 -5.21
C LYS A 30 26.03 -21.17 -5.69
N ARG A 31 25.21 -20.77 -4.73
CA ARG A 31 23.86 -20.25 -4.96
C ARG A 31 23.89 -18.72 -5.00
N ILE A 32 22.94 -18.11 -5.73
CA ILE A 32 22.68 -16.68 -5.61
C ILE A 32 22.52 -16.28 -4.15
N SER A 33 23.09 -15.13 -3.79
CA SER A 33 23.17 -14.53 -2.46
C SER A 33 24.13 -15.20 -1.49
N GLN A 34 24.88 -16.23 -1.90
CA GLN A 34 25.99 -16.72 -1.10
C GLN A 34 27.20 -15.80 -1.19
N GLU A 35 27.95 -15.76 -0.10
CA GLU A 35 29.22 -15.06 0.03
C GLU A 35 30.37 -15.98 -0.41
N ILE A 36 31.34 -15.39 -1.08
CA ILE A 36 32.51 -16.04 -1.66
C ILE A 36 33.70 -15.15 -1.35
N GLU A 37 34.78 -15.79 -0.90
CA GLU A 37 36.05 -15.13 -0.64
C GLU A 37 36.72 -14.73 -1.97
N GLY A 38 37.18 -13.48 -2.03
CA GLY A 38 37.81 -12.90 -3.21
C GLY A 38 39.24 -13.36 -3.45
N ASP A 39 39.89 -13.96 -2.45
CA ASP A 39 41.29 -14.40 -2.50
C ASP A 39 41.57 -15.36 -3.68
N VAL A 40 40.57 -16.14 -4.07
CA VAL A 40 40.67 -17.10 -5.18
C VAL A 40 40.80 -16.44 -6.55
N LEU A 41 40.40 -15.17 -6.70
CA LEU A 41 40.51 -14.45 -7.98
C LEU A 41 41.93 -13.91 -8.23
N GLY A 42 42.72 -13.70 -7.18
CA GLY A 42 44.08 -13.18 -7.22
C GLY A 42 44.38 -12.20 -6.09
N ASP A 43 45.66 -11.79 -5.99
CA ASP A 43 46.16 -10.96 -4.90
C ASP A 43 45.46 -9.59 -4.79
N GLU A 44 45.00 -9.04 -5.92
CA GLU A 44 44.23 -7.79 -5.97
C GLU A 44 42.91 -7.87 -5.18
N PHE A 45 42.36 -9.07 -5.01
CA PHE A 45 41.08 -9.31 -4.34
C PHE A 45 41.25 -9.98 -2.98
N LYS A 46 42.46 -9.98 -2.43
CA LYS A 46 42.74 -10.51 -1.11
C LYS A 46 41.94 -9.76 -0.04
N GLY A 47 41.26 -10.52 0.82
CA GLY A 47 40.40 -9.99 1.88
C GLY A 47 39.05 -9.44 1.41
N PHE A 48 38.75 -9.41 0.11
CA PHE A 48 37.42 -9.05 -0.36
C PHE A 48 36.42 -10.17 -0.10
N ILE A 49 35.20 -9.80 0.28
CA ILE A 49 34.06 -10.74 0.32
C ILE A 49 33.05 -10.30 -0.71
N PHE A 50 32.81 -11.18 -1.67
CA PHE A 50 31.82 -10.99 -2.73
C PHE A 50 30.55 -11.76 -2.43
N ARG A 51 29.40 -11.16 -2.70
CA ARG A 51 28.13 -11.86 -2.74
C ARG A 51 27.67 -12.03 -4.18
N VAL A 52 27.29 -13.25 -4.56
CA VAL A 52 26.71 -13.52 -5.88
C VAL A 52 25.33 -12.85 -5.97
N SER A 53 25.21 -11.76 -6.74
CA SER A 53 23.93 -11.06 -6.90
C SER A 53 23.06 -11.68 -8.00
N GLY A 54 23.67 -12.38 -8.95
CA GLY A 54 22.99 -13.01 -10.07
C GLY A 54 23.95 -13.27 -11.22
N GLY A 55 23.42 -13.43 -12.43
CA GLY A 55 24.23 -13.71 -13.61
C GLY A 55 23.36 -13.96 -14.83
N ASN A 56 24.04 -14.08 -15.98
CA ASN A 56 23.43 -14.33 -17.27
C ASN A 56 24.08 -15.57 -17.90
N ASP A 57 23.24 -16.43 -18.45
CA ASP A 57 23.63 -17.55 -19.31
C ASP A 57 24.23 -17.02 -20.63
N LYS A 58 24.96 -17.87 -21.38
CA LYS A 58 25.48 -17.60 -22.73
C LYS A 58 24.43 -17.07 -23.70
N GLN A 59 23.18 -17.53 -23.58
CA GLN A 59 22.06 -17.05 -24.41
C GLN A 59 21.33 -15.83 -23.82
N GLY A 60 21.88 -15.23 -22.76
CA GLY A 60 21.32 -14.04 -22.11
C GLY A 60 20.15 -14.30 -21.16
N PHE A 61 19.85 -15.56 -20.82
CA PHE A 61 18.82 -15.85 -19.81
C PHE A 61 19.33 -15.48 -18.41
N PRO A 62 18.61 -14.62 -17.67
CA PRO A 62 19.04 -14.20 -16.34
C PRO A 62 18.76 -15.30 -15.30
N MET A 63 19.62 -15.38 -14.29
CA MET A 63 19.42 -16.25 -13.13
C MET A 63 18.23 -15.79 -12.27
N LYS A 64 17.49 -16.75 -11.72
CA LYS A 64 16.35 -16.51 -10.82
C LYS A 64 16.59 -17.14 -9.46
N GLN A 65 16.59 -16.31 -8.42
CA GLN A 65 16.67 -16.77 -7.03
C GLN A 65 15.49 -17.69 -6.67
N GLY A 66 15.77 -18.77 -5.95
CA GLY A 66 14.81 -19.76 -5.50
C GLY A 66 14.55 -20.92 -6.47
N VAL A 67 15.10 -20.88 -7.68
CA VAL A 67 15.05 -22.02 -8.62
C VAL A 67 16.31 -22.86 -8.41
N LEU A 68 16.22 -23.90 -7.59
CA LEU A 68 17.35 -24.74 -7.16
C LEU A 68 17.80 -25.73 -8.26
N SER A 69 18.11 -25.20 -9.44
CA SER A 69 18.67 -25.97 -10.54
C SER A 69 19.94 -25.31 -11.05
N ASN A 70 20.90 -26.11 -11.49
CA ASN A 70 22.01 -25.66 -12.33
C ASN A 70 21.62 -25.66 -13.82
N GLY A 71 20.32 -25.75 -14.14
CA GLY A 71 19.78 -25.76 -15.49
C GLY A 71 18.86 -24.56 -15.75
N ARG A 72 18.24 -24.54 -16.93
CA ARG A 72 17.10 -23.65 -17.21
C ARG A 72 15.78 -24.32 -16.84
N ALA A 73 14.85 -23.53 -16.33
CA ALA A 73 13.49 -23.95 -16.04
C ALA A 73 12.48 -23.03 -16.72
N ARG A 74 11.37 -23.59 -17.22
CA ARG A 74 10.26 -22.82 -17.82
C ARG A 74 9.16 -22.57 -16.80
N LEU A 75 9.12 -21.36 -16.24
CA LEU A 75 8.19 -20.96 -15.19
C LEU A 75 7.11 -20.00 -15.71
N LEU A 76 5.92 -20.06 -15.11
CA LEU A 76 4.83 -19.12 -15.37
C LEU A 76 4.99 -17.88 -14.46
N LEU A 77 5.48 -16.77 -15.03
CA LEU A 77 5.81 -15.55 -14.28
C LEU A 77 4.67 -14.52 -14.31
N SER A 78 4.47 -13.83 -13.18
CA SER A 78 3.51 -12.74 -13.00
C SER A 78 4.22 -11.39 -12.77
N LYS A 79 3.45 -10.29 -12.71
CA LYS A 79 3.96 -8.94 -12.42
C LYS A 79 4.70 -8.90 -11.07
N GLY A 80 5.85 -8.22 -11.05
CA GLY A 80 6.65 -8.03 -9.83
C GLY A 80 7.64 -9.16 -9.54
N LYS A 81 7.64 -10.25 -10.32
CA LYS A 81 8.67 -11.28 -10.26
C LYS A 81 9.87 -10.88 -11.11
N SER A 82 11.08 -11.23 -10.65
CA SER A 82 12.31 -11.09 -11.43
C SER A 82 12.23 -11.81 -12.79
N CYS A 83 12.98 -11.29 -13.78
CA CYS A 83 13.08 -11.81 -15.15
C CYS A 83 11.84 -11.58 -16.05
N TYR A 84 10.80 -10.91 -15.54
CA TYR A 84 9.60 -10.59 -16.32
C TYR A 84 9.09 -9.16 -16.09
N ARG A 85 8.86 -8.45 -17.20
CA ARG A 85 8.18 -7.16 -17.25
C ARG A 85 6.90 -7.32 -18.08
N PRO A 86 5.72 -7.39 -17.45
CA PRO A 86 4.46 -7.55 -18.17
C PRO A 86 4.08 -6.27 -18.93
N ARG A 87 3.40 -6.43 -20.06
CA ARG A 87 2.86 -5.30 -20.84
C ARG A 87 1.42 -5.00 -20.45
N ARG A 88 0.62 -6.02 -20.13
CA ARG A 88 -0.76 -5.87 -19.67
C ARG A 88 -0.91 -6.19 -18.19
N LYS A 89 -1.88 -5.55 -17.52
CA LYS A 89 -2.20 -5.84 -16.12
C LYS A 89 -2.82 -7.24 -16.02
N GLY A 90 -2.36 -8.05 -15.08
CA GLY A 90 -2.87 -9.41 -14.87
C GLY A 90 -2.26 -10.49 -15.78
N GLU A 91 -1.48 -10.11 -16.79
CA GLU A 91 -0.82 -11.07 -17.70
C GLU A 91 0.17 -11.95 -16.94
N ARG A 92 0.12 -13.26 -17.21
CA ARG A 92 1.14 -14.23 -16.82
C ARG A 92 1.75 -14.85 -18.08
N LYS A 93 3.07 -14.98 -18.13
CA LYS A 93 3.78 -15.54 -19.29
C LYS A 93 4.74 -16.63 -18.87
N ARG A 94 4.70 -17.78 -19.58
CA ARG A 94 5.67 -18.86 -19.39
C ARG A 94 6.99 -18.47 -20.04
N LYS A 95 8.05 -18.33 -19.24
CA LYS A 95 9.39 -17.93 -19.68
C LYS A 95 10.45 -18.91 -19.18
N SER A 96 11.45 -19.14 -20.00
CA SER A 96 12.68 -19.83 -19.59
C SER A 96 13.52 -18.89 -18.75
N VAL A 97 13.97 -19.36 -17.59
CA VAL A 97 14.89 -18.64 -16.71
C VAL A 97 16.03 -19.58 -16.32
N ARG A 98 17.20 -19.01 -16.06
CA ARG A 98 18.34 -19.76 -15.53
C ARG A 98 18.14 -19.97 -14.02
N GLY A 99 18.51 -21.15 -13.51
CA GLY A 99 18.42 -21.45 -12.09
C GLY A 99 19.40 -20.63 -11.24
N CYS A 100 19.37 -20.83 -9.92
CA CYS A 100 20.16 -20.05 -8.97
C CYS A 100 21.54 -20.65 -8.65
N ILE A 101 21.81 -21.87 -9.09
CA ILE A 101 23.11 -22.52 -8.90
C ILE A 101 24.03 -22.06 -10.03
N VAL A 102 25.23 -21.65 -9.67
CA VAL A 102 26.27 -21.19 -10.59
C VAL A 102 26.90 -22.40 -11.28
N GLY A 103 27.05 -22.31 -12.61
CA GLY A 103 27.66 -23.36 -13.43
C GLY A 103 28.51 -22.80 -14.56
N PRO A 104 29.22 -23.67 -15.30
CA PRO A 104 30.14 -23.28 -16.39
C PRO A 104 29.43 -22.76 -17.64
N ASP A 105 28.11 -22.89 -17.71
CA ASP A 105 27.28 -22.40 -18.81
C ASP A 105 26.95 -20.90 -18.69
N LEU A 106 27.34 -20.25 -17.59
CA LEU A 106 27.23 -18.81 -17.44
C LEU A 106 28.24 -18.09 -18.32
N SER A 107 27.81 -16.98 -18.93
CA SER A 107 28.69 -16.06 -19.66
C SER A 107 29.14 -14.92 -18.76
N VAL A 108 28.21 -14.39 -17.95
CA VAL A 108 28.45 -13.28 -17.03
C VAL A 108 27.95 -13.64 -15.64
N LEU A 109 28.76 -13.39 -14.63
CA LEU A 109 28.39 -13.49 -13.22
C LEU A 109 28.44 -12.12 -12.57
N ASN A 110 27.37 -11.73 -11.88
CA ASN A 110 27.26 -10.43 -11.21
C ASN A 110 27.60 -10.60 -9.72
N LEU A 111 28.65 -9.91 -9.28
CA LEU A 111 29.14 -9.91 -7.90
C LEU A 111 28.91 -8.53 -7.26
N VAL A 112 28.60 -8.53 -5.96
CA VAL A 112 28.48 -7.31 -5.15
C VAL A 112 29.47 -7.42 -4.00
N VAL A 113 30.29 -6.38 -3.81
CA VAL A 113 31.22 -6.30 -2.68
C VAL A 113 30.42 -6.13 -1.38
N VAL A 114 30.66 -7.00 -0.41
CA VAL A 114 30.09 -6.92 0.95
C VAL A 114 31.12 -6.31 1.90
N LYS A 115 32.35 -6.83 1.89
CA LYS A 115 33.49 -6.29 2.62
C LYS A 115 34.60 -5.95 1.62
N ALA A 116 35.12 -4.73 1.74
CA ALA A 116 36.31 -4.33 1.01
C ALA A 116 37.54 -5.02 1.62
N GLY A 117 38.46 -5.47 0.78
CA GLY A 117 39.75 -6.00 1.21
C GLY A 117 40.77 -4.88 1.47
N GLU A 118 42.02 -5.28 1.65
CA GLU A 118 43.14 -4.37 1.93
C GLU A 118 43.67 -3.69 0.66
N ALA A 119 43.59 -4.36 -0.49
CA ALA A 119 44.08 -3.85 -1.76
C ALA A 119 43.04 -2.95 -2.46
N ASP A 120 43.50 -1.85 -3.04
CA ASP A 120 42.67 -0.97 -3.85
C ASP A 120 42.63 -1.43 -5.30
N VAL A 121 41.42 -1.73 -5.79
CA VAL A 121 41.22 -2.17 -7.17
C VAL A 121 40.89 -0.98 -8.06
N PRO A 122 41.66 -0.73 -9.13
CA PRO A 122 41.47 0.44 -9.99
C PRO A 122 40.09 0.37 -10.66
N GLY A 123 39.35 1.48 -10.61
CA GLY A 123 38.01 1.61 -11.18
C GLY A 123 36.87 1.04 -10.34
N LEU A 124 37.15 0.41 -9.18
CA LEU A 124 36.12 -0.10 -8.26
C LEU A 124 36.13 0.64 -6.92
N THR A 125 37.30 0.71 -6.27
CA THR A 125 37.47 1.39 -4.97
C THR A 125 37.93 2.83 -5.13
N ASP A 126 38.74 3.09 -6.17
CA ASP A 126 39.33 4.40 -6.48
C ASP A 126 38.29 5.48 -6.82
N VAL A 127 37.31 5.15 -7.67
CA VAL A 127 36.33 6.13 -8.15
C VAL A 127 35.14 6.23 -7.21
N GLN A 128 34.89 7.42 -6.66
CA GLN A 128 33.66 7.72 -5.92
C GLN A 128 32.62 8.42 -6.80
N ILE A 129 31.50 7.74 -7.08
CA ILE A 129 30.42 8.31 -7.90
C ILE A 129 29.43 9.05 -6.99
N PRO A 130 29.30 10.39 -7.10
CA PRO A 130 28.40 11.14 -6.26
C PRO A 130 26.94 10.84 -6.58
N ARG A 131 26.10 10.80 -5.54
CA ARG A 131 24.65 10.60 -5.70
C ARG A 131 24.03 11.79 -6.42
N ARG A 132 23.51 11.55 -7.62
CA ARG A 132 22.88 12.60 -8.46
C ARG A 132 21.65 13.25 -7.84
N LEU A 133 20.87 12.51 -7.05
CA LEU A 133 19.58 12.96 -6.52
C LEU A 133 19.58 12.96 -4.99
N GLY A 134 19.20 14.10 -4.41
CA GLY A 134 18.90 14.22 -2.99
C GLY A 134 17.48 13.76 -2.62
N PRO A 135 17.16 13.72 -1.32
CA PRO A 135 15.82 13.37 -0.85
C PRO A 135 14.79 14.43 -1.26
N LYS A 136 13.67 13.99 -1.85
CA LYS A 136 12.55 14.86 -2.27
C LYS A 136 11.47 15.04 -1.19
N ARG A 137 11.31 14.08 -0.29
CA ARG A 137 10.24 14.08 0.73
C ARG A 137 10.71 14.86 1.96
N ALA A 138 9.85 15.73 2.52
CA ALA A 138 10.17 16.55 3.69
C ALA A 138 10.74 15.74 4.88
N SER A 139 10.15 14.59 5.19
CA SER A 139 10.64 13.70 6.26
C SER A 139 12.05 13.16 6.00
N ASN A 140 12.41 12.88 4.74
CA ASN A 140 13.71 12.33 4.41
C ASN A 140 14.78 13.43 4.36
N ILE A 141 14.39 14.67 4.02
CA ILE A 141 15.27 15.84 4.14
C ILE A 141 15.63 16.05 5.62
N ARG A 142 14.63 16.02 6.52
CA ARG A 142 14.88 16.13 7.97
C ARG A 142 15.84 15.08 8.49
N LYS A 143 15.65 13.82 8.09
CA LYS A 143 16.56 12.71 8.45
C LYS A 143 17.98 12.89 7.94
N LEU A 144 18.15 13.46 6.74
CA LEU A 144 19.48 13.64 6.16
C LEU A 144 20.28 14.72 6.88
N PHE A 145 19.62 15.81 7.27
CA PHE A 145 20.26 16.97 7.92
C PHE A 145 20.09 16.97 9.44
N ASN A 146 19.55 15.90 10.03
CA ASN A 146 19.22 15.79 11.46
C ASN A 146 18.41 16.99 12.00
N LEU A 147 17.47 17.48 11.19
CA LEU A 147 16.63 18.63 11.55
C LEU A 147 15.46 18.21 12.44
N THR A 148 15.04 19.14 13.28
CA THR A 148 13.83 19.00 14.09
C THR A 148 12.57 19.27 13.23
N LYS A 149 11.38 19.15 13.84
CA LYS A 149 10.12 19.33 13.10
C LYS A 149 9.78 20.80 12.89
N GLU A 150 10.30 21.64 13.77
CA GLU A 150 10.17 23.08 13.88
C GLU A 150 10.93 23.76 12.74
N ASP A 151 12.05 23.17 12.31
CA ASP A 151 12.90 23.69 11.25
C ASP A 151 12.24 23.65 9.86
N ASP A 152 12.43 24.73 9.09
CA ASP A 152 11.98 24.81 7.71
C ASP A 152 12.94 24.08 6.75
N VAL A 153 12.46 22.97 6.21
CA VAL A 153 13.19 22.13 5.25
C VAL A 153 13.47 22.81 3.90
N ARG A 154 12.80 23.94 3.56
CA ARG A 154 12.97 24.60 2.26
C ARG A 154 14.38 25.15 2.05
N LYS A 155 15.02 25.61 3.11
CA LYS A 155 16.36 26.20 3.08
C LYS A 155 17.43 25.14 2.79
N TYR A 156 17.22 23.91 3.26
CA TYR A 156 18.18 22.81 3.21
C TYR A 156 18.00 21.88 2.00
N VAL A 157 17.13 22.21 1.05
CA VAL A 157 16.94 21.37 -0.16
C VAL A 157 18.20 21.39 -1.01
N ILE A 158 18.76 20.20 -1.26
CA ILE A 158 19.89 20.04 -2.16
C ILE A 158 19.50 20.49 -3.57
N ARG A 159 20.23 21.47 -4.09
CA ARG A 159 20.08 22.01 -5.44
C ARG A 159 21.18 21.48 -6.33
N ARG A 160 20.87 21.29 -7.62
CA ARG A 160 21.83 20.82 -8.62
C ARG A 160 22.19 21.97 -9.55
N LYS A 161 23.42 22.45 -9.42
CA LYS A 161 24.05 23.37 -10.37
C LYS A 161 24.73 22.56 -11.48
N PHE A 162 24.48 22.89 -12.73
CA PHE A 162 25.14 22.26 -13.87
C PHE A 162 25.11 23.17 -15.10
N ASP A 163 26.14 23.03 -15.92
CA ASP A 163 26.22 23.74 -17.19
C ASP A 163 25.55 22.90 -18.29
N SER A 164 24.70 23.56 -19.08
CA SER A 164 24.11 22.93 -20.25
C SER A 164 25.14 22.81 -21.38
N LYS A 165 24.88 21.95 -22.37
CA LYS A 165 25.74 21.84 -23.57
C LYS A 165 25.88 23.17 -24.31
N THR A 166 24.89 24.08 -24.19
CA THR A 166 24.89 25.44 -24.75
C THR A 166 25.62 26.46 -23.86
N GLY A 167 26.32 26.05 -22.80
CA GLY A 167 27.07 26.92 -21.89
C GLY A 167 26.23 27.67 -20.85
N LYS A 168 24.89 27.55 -20.86
CA LYS A 168 24.03 28.19 -19.85
C LYS A 168 24.16 27.47 -18.50
N LYS A 169 24.46 28.23 -17.45
CA LYS A 169 24.51 27.77 -16.05
C LYS A 169 23.08 27.58 -15.52
N ASN A 170 22.74 26.38 -15.09
CA ASN A 170 21.42 26.06 -14.55
C ASN A 170 21.51 25.70 -13.06
N ASP A 171 20.53 26.13 -12.28
CA ASP A 171 20.35 25.71 -10.89
C ASP A 171 18.94 25.17 -10.67
N LYS A 172 18.83 23.86 -10.41
CA LYS A 172 17.55 23.15 -10.32
C LYS A 172 17.36 22.52 -8.94
N ALA A 173 16.18 22.71 -8.36
CA ALA A 173 15.76 22.09 -7.11
C ALA A 173 14.49 21.26 -7.27
N PRO A 174 14.35 20.12 -6.56
CA PRO A 174 13.12 19.35 -6.57
C PRO A 174 12.01 20.04 -5.77
N LYS A 175 10.76 19.95 -6.26
CA LYS A 175 9.58 20.29 -5.45
C LYS A 175 9.50 19.35 -4.24
N ILE A 176 9.52 19.92 -3.04
CA ILE A 176 9.44 19.15 -1.80
C ILE A 176 8.05 18.50 -1.70
N GLN A 177 8.04 17.19 -1.52
CA GLN A 177 6.82 16.42 -1.33
C GLN A 177 6.50 16.27 0.16
N ARG A 178 5.21 16.30 0.50
CA ARG A 178 4.70 16.18 1.89
C ARG A 178 5.14 17.29 2.84
N LEU A 179 5.45 18.49 2.33
CA LEU A 179 5.61 19.66 3.19
C LEU A 179 4.24 20.14 3.68
N VAL A 180 4.11 20.39 4.99
CA VAL A 180 2.92 21.02 5.55
C VAL A 180 3.01 22.51 5.24
N THR A 181 2.01 23.02 4.50
CA THR A 181 1.95 24.44 4.13
C THR A 181 0.68 25.08 4.69
N PRO A 182 0.62 26.41 4.86
CA PRO A 182 -0.59 27.11 5.29
C PRO A 182 -1.80 26.76 4.42
N ARG A 183 -1.59 26.62 3.10
CA ARG A 183 -2.62 26.16 2.15
C ARG A 183 -3.14 24.76 2.49
N THR A 184 -2.26 23.81 2.79
CA THR A 184 -2.66 22.45 3.19
C THR A 184 -3.46 22.46 4.49
N LEU A 185 -3.07 23.27 5.47
CA LEU A 185 -3.80 23.44 6.72
C LEU A 185 -5.18 24.08 6.50
N HIS A 186 -5.24 25.11 5.66
CA HIS A 186 -6.49 25.77 5.28
C HIS A 186 -7.45 24.80 4.60
N HIS A 187 -6.99 24.04 3.60
CA HIS A 187 -7.81 23.02 2.94
C HIS A 187 -8.32 21.96 3.95
N LYS A 188 -7.48 21.55 4.91
CA LYS A 188 -7.90 20.61 5.96
C LYS A 188 -8.98 21.21 6.87
N ARG A 189 -8.83 22.48 7.27
CA ARG A 189 -9.84 23.23 8.05
C ARG A 189 -11.14 23.37 7.27
N GLN A 190 -11.09 23.78 6.01
CA GLN A 190 -12.27 23.89 5.14
C GLN A 190 -13.02 22.56 4.99
N ILE A 191 -12.31 21.44 4.81
CA ILE A 191 -12.96 20.12 4.73
C ILE A 191 -13.63 19.77 6.07
N ALA A 192 -13.00 20.08 7.19
CA ALA A 192 -13.61 19.87 8.50
C ALA A 192 -14.86 20.74 8.70
N LEU A 193 -14.79 22.02 8.35
CA LEU A 193 -15.92 22.96 8.42
C LEU A 193 -17.08 22.50 7.53
N LYS A 194 -16.82 22.08 6.29
CA LYS A 194 -17.85 21.55 5.40
C LYS A 194 -18.58 20.33 5.99
N LYS A 195 -17.87 19.46 6.71
CA LYS A 195 -18.49 18.31 7.39
C LYS A 195 -19.39 18.75 8.54
N VAL A 196 -19.00 19.77 9.29
CA VAL A 196 -19.80 20.34 10.38
C VAL A 196 -21.05 21.01 9.81
N GLN A 197 -20.89 21.89 8.81
CA GLN A 197 -21.99 22.55 8.12
C GLN A 197 -22.98 21.57 7.50
N GLN A 198 -22.49 20.47 6.91
CA GLN A 198 -23.36 19.43 6.37
C GLN A 198 -24.20 18.76 7.47
N ARG A 199 -23.62 18.49 8.64
CA ARG A 199 -24.36 17.92 9.78
C ARG A 199 -25.42 18.89 10.30
N GLU A 200 -25.07 20.16 10.48
CA GLU A 200 -26.00 21.20 10.91
C GLU A 200 -27.13 21.42 9.91
N LYS A 201 -26.82 21.35 8.60
CA LYS A 201 -27.82 21.43 7.53
C LYS A 201 -28.79 20.25 7.62
N VAL A 202 -28.28 19.02 7.70
CA VAL A 202 -29.11 17.81 7.83
C VAL A 202 -29.99 17.87 9.09
N GLN A 203 -29.44 18.33 10.22
CA GLN A 203 -30.23 18.50 11.46
C GLN A 203 -31.33 19.54 11.31
N ARG A 204 -31.04 20.69 10.68
CA ARG A 204 -32.04 21.72 10.39
C ARG A 204 -33.14 21.23 9.46
N GLU A 205 -32.77 20.61 8.35
CA GLU A 205 -33.72 20.03 7.38
C GLU A 205 -34.60 18.95 8.02
N ALA A 206 -34.02 18.09 8.87
CA ALA A 206 -34.79 17.10 9.62
C ALA A 206 -35.77 17.74 10.62
N ALA A 207 -35.34 18.79 11.32
CA ALA A 207 -36.21 19.53 12.24
C ALA A 207 -37.35 20.26 11.50
N GLU A 208 -37.06 20.88 10.36
CA GLU A 208 -38.07 21.52 9.50
C GLU A 208 -39.06 20.51 8.92
N TYR A 209 -38.57 19.37 8.41
CA TYR A 209 -39.41 18.28 7.94
C TYR A 209 -40.33 17.75 9.04
N ASN A 210 -39.80 17.55 10.27
CA ASN A 210 -40.60 17.09 11.40
C ASN A 210 -41.70 18.10 11.78
N ARG A 211 -41.42 19.41 11.73
CA ARG A 211 -42.41 20.46 11.96
C ARG A 211 -43.52 20.45 10.91
N LEU A 212 -43.15 20.38 9.62
CA LEU A 212 -44.12 20.29 8.52
C LEU A 212 -44.97 19.02 8.62
N HIS A 213 -44.34 17.88 8.90
CA HIS A 213 -45.03 16.62 9.08
C HIS A 213 -46.04 16.66 10.24
N ALA A 214 -45.69 17.30 11.36
CA ALA A 214 -46.61 17.52 12.47
C ALA A 214 -47.80 18.41 12.08
N GLN A 215 -47.56 19.50 11.35
CA GLN A 215 -48.63 20.39 10.85
C GLN A 215 -49.58 19.66 9.90
N VAL A 216 -49.05 18.92 8.92
CA VAL A 216 -49.86 18.13 7.98
C VAL A 216 -50.66 17.07 8.71
N ARG A 217 -50.07 16.39 9.71
CA ARG A 217 -50.80 15.44 10.56
C ARG A 217 -51.96 16.09 11.31
N ILE A 218 -51.73 17.23 11.96
CA ILE A 218 -52.79 17.97 12.66
C ILE A 218 -53.90 18.36 11.70
N PHE A 219 -53.55 18.89 10.52
CA PHE A 219 -54.52 19.28 9.49
C PHE A 219 -55.34 18.08 9.00
N LEU A 220 -54.70 16.95 8.72
CA LEU A 220 -55.37 15.72 8.28
C LEU A 220 -56.33 15.18 9.35
N ILE A 221 -55.91 15.19 10.62
CA ILE A 221 -56.77 14.80 11.76
C ILE A 221 -57.98 15.73 11.85
N ALA A 222 -57.77 17.05 11.79
CA ALA A 222 -58.85 18.04 11.82
C ALA A 222 -59.84 17.85 10.65
N TYR A 223 -59.33 17.57 9.45
CA TYR A 223 -60.14 17.29 8.26
C TYR A 223 -60.94 15.99 8.40
N CYS A 224 -60.35 14.90 8.91
CA CYS A 224 -61.08 13.66 9.17
C CYS A 224 -62.19 13.85 10.22
N LEU A 225 -61.92 14.60 11.29
CA LEU A 225 -62.92 14.90 12.32
C LEU A 225 -64.07 15.75 11.77
N SER A 226 -63.79 16.77 10.95
CA SER A 226 -64.84 17.60 10.35
C SER A 226 -65.69 16.82 9.34
N MET A 227 -65.10 15.95 8.52
CA MET A 227 -65.86 15.07 7.61
C MET A 227 -66.75 14.07 8.36
N SER A 228 -66.29 13.56 9.51
CA SER A 228 -67.08 12.64 10.36
C SER A 228 -68.29 13.31 11.01
N SER A 229 -68.25 14.64 11.20
CA SER A 229 -69.38 15.42 11.72
C SER A 229 -70.40 15.80 10.65
N LEU A 230 -70.01 15.84 9.38
CA LEU A 230 -70.87 16.19 8.24
C LEU A 230 -71.53 14.96 7.59
N PHE A 231 -70.89 13.80 7.66
CA PHE A 231 -71.42 12.52 7.16
C PHE A 231 -71.57 11.57 8.35
N GLY A 232 -72.78 11.49 8.90
CA GLY A 232 -73.11 10.65 10.06
C GLY A 232 -72.49 9.25 10.00
N THR A 233 -72.02 8.80 11.16
CA THR A 233 -71.29 7.55 11.41
C THR A 233 -71.74 6.38 10.54
N ASN A 234 -70.95 6.02 9.54
CA ASN A 234 -70.58 4.64 9.18
C ASN A 234 -69.87 4.57 7.82
N PHE A 235 -68.63 5.08 7.71
CA PHE A 235 -67.63 4.48 6.83
C PHE A 235 -66.24 5.02 7.16
N LEU A 236 -65.24 4.14 7.18
CA LEU A 236 -63.79 4.42 7.24
C LEU A 236 -63.12 4.71 8.61
N MET A 237 -63.56 4.06 9.68
CA MET A 237 -62.76 3.87 10.91
C MET A 237 -61.79 2.66 10.81
N ARG A 238 -61.12 2.44 9.68
CA ARG A 238 -60.19 1.29 9.52
C ARG A 238 -58.95 1.46 8.62
N LYS A 239 -58.64 2.68 8.13
CA LYS A 239 -57.42 2.90 7.30
C LYS A 239 -56.62 4.18 7.60
N CYS A 240 -56.83 4.85 8.74
CA CYS A 240 -56.04 6.05 9.11
C CYS A 240 -54.97 5.81 10.18
N TRP A 241 -54.84 4.59 10.71
CA TRP A 241 -53.86 4.25 11.76
C TRP A 241 -52.59 3.54 11.27
N ASP A 242 -52.39 3.42 9.96
CA ASP A 242 -51.16 2.85 9.36
C ASP A 242 -50.36 3.92 8.59
N TYR A 243 -50.22 5.14 9.12
CA TYR A 243 -49.16 6.02 8.67
C TYR A 243 -47.86 5.62 9.38
N PRO A 244 -46.85 5.07 8.67
CA PRO A 244 -45.62 4.64 9.31
C PRO A 244 -45.01 5.81 10.08
N ALA A 245 -44.56 5.52 11.30
CA ALA A 245 -43.78 6.45 12.09
C ALA A 245 -42.64 7.03 11.23
N PRO A 246 -42.26 8.31 11.43
CA PRO A 246 -41.23 8.95 10.61
C PRO A 246 -39.99 8.05 10.56
N PHE A 247 -39.64 7.63 9.34
CA PHE A 247 -38.51 6.77 9.08
C PHE A 247 -37.25 7.50 9.56
N SER A 248 -36.65 7.02 10.66
CA SER A 248 -35.33 7.47 11.09
C SER A 248 -34.34 7.16 9.97
N PRO A 249 -33.65 8.17 9.38
CA PRO A 249 -32.62 7.90 8.36
C PRO A 249 -31.36 7.25 8.95
N TYR A 250 -31.34 6.99 10.27
CA TYR A 250 -30.35 6.16 10.92
C TYR A 250 -31.02 4.87 11.37
N GLY A 251 -30.74 3.78 10.66
CA GLY A 251 -31.01 2.42 11.13
C GLY A 251 -30.32 2.21 12.46
N THR A 252 -31.09 2.28 13.54
CA THR A 252 -30.70 1.82 14.86
C THR A 252 -30.79 0.30 14.85
N ALA A 253 -29.67 -0.35 14.57
CA ALA A 253 -29.41 -1.66 15.12
C ALA A 253 -29.35 -1.50 16.64
N ALA A 254 -30.48 -1.72 17.32
CA ALA A 254 -30.52 -1.92 18.75
C ALA A 254 -29.79 -3.23 19.06
N ARG A 255 -28.55 -3.13 19.57
CA ARG A 255 -27.96 -4.18 20.40
C ARG A 255 -28.43 -3.91 21.82
N GLU A 256 -29.38 -4.70 22.30
CA GLU A 256 -29.62 -4.86 23.73
C GLU A 256 -28.52 -5.74 24.35
N GLY A 257 -28.04 -5.32 25.52
CA GLY A 257 -27.56 -6.18 26.61
C GLY A 257 -26.34 -7.08 26.38
N ALA A 258 -25.16 -6.61 26.79
CA ALA A 258 -24.22 -7.43 27.56
C ALA A 258 -23.24 -6.51 28.31
N GLU A 259 -23.51 -6.30 29.59
CA GLU A 259 -22.51 -5.87 30.55
C GLU A 259 -21.41 -6.94 30.60
N GLY A 260 -20.19 -6.52 30.32
CA GLY A 260 -18.95 -7.27 30.50
C GLY A 260 -17.87 -6.27 30.91
N PRO A 261 -16.96 -6.65 31.81
CA PRO A 261 -16.34 -5.70 32.74
C PRO A 261 -15.44 -4.70 32.04
N SER A 262 -15.66 -3.41 32.34
CA SER A 262 -14.73 -2.35 32.02
C SER A 262 -13.44 -2.56 32.80
N CYS A 263 -12.40 -3.03 32.11
CA CYS A 263 -11.01 -2.93 32.57
C CYS A 263 -10.68 -1.43 32.72
N GLN A 264 -10.76 -0.94 33.96
CA GLN A 264 -10.08 0.28 34.39
C GLN A 264 -8.62 0.13 33.99
N ARG A 265 -8.16 0.98 33.09
CA ARG A 265 -6.73 1.20 32.89
C ARG A 265 -6.46 2.62 33.35
N ASP A 266 -6.05 2.68 34.60
CA ASP A 266 -5.64 3.88 35.30
C ASP A 266 -4.70 4.73 34.45
N ARG A 267 -5.08 5.98 34.26
CA ARG A 267 -4.11 7.06 34.01
C ARG A 267 -3.68 7.59 35.36
N GLN A 268 -2.69 6.94 35.94
CA GLN A 268 -1.81 7.56 36.92
C GLN A 268 -0.38 7.13 36.63
N ALA A 269 0.45 8.09 36.22
CA ALA A 269 1.71 8.39 36.90
C ALA A 269 2.58 9.29 36.01
N SER A 270 2.91 10.47 36.54
CA SER A 270 4.25 11.03 36.37
C SER A 270 4.56 11.98 37.52
N GLN A 271 4.97 11.41 38.65
CA GLN A 271 6.00 11.98 39.53
C GLN A 271 6.96 10.83 39.86
N GLN A 272 8.25 11.02 39.57
CA GLN A 272 9.32 10.14 40.04
C GLN A 272 9.64 10.48 41.52
N PRO A 273 10.20 9.53 42.30
CA PRO A 273 11.67 9.46 42.39
C PRO A 273 12.28 8.04 42.59
N GLN A 274 13.52 7.92 42.07
CA GLN A 274 14.72 7.26 42.62
C GLN A 274 14.68 5.83 43.22
N GLY A 275 15.52 4.96 42.65
CA GLY A 275 16.56 4.25 43.42
C GLY A 275 16.44 2.74 43.68
N LEU A 276 17.44 2.00 43.16
CA LEU A 276 18.11 0.81 43.73
C LEU A 276 17.59 -0.63 43.47
N VAL A 277 18.44 -1.39 42.74
CA VAL A 277 18.91 -2.80 42.93
C VAL A 277 17.84 -3.92 42.90
N GLY A 278 17.92 -5.06 42.20
CA GLY A 278 18.92 -5.77 41.40
C GLY A 278 18.44 -7.23 41.20
N GLN A 279 19.09 -7.98 40.28
CA GLN A 279 19.06 -9.46 40.07
C GLN A 279 17.78 -10.03 39.40
N GLY A 280 17.86 -10.61 38.19
CA GLY A 280 18.17 -12.04 37.92
C GLY A 280 16.89 -12.88 38.16
N VAL A 281 16.27 -13.60 37.23
CA VAL A 281 16.74 -14.84 36.57
C VAL A 281 15.89 -15.14 35.32
N SER A 282 16.51 -15.80 34.35
CA SER A 282 15.93 -16.45 33.16
C SER A 282 15.07 -17.68 33.47
N CYS A 283 14.05 -17.95 32.64
CA CYS A 283 13.71 -19.34 32.31
C CYS A 283 13.07 -19.51 30.92
N PHE A 284 13.64 -20.47 30.21
CA PHE A 284 13.23 -21.09 28.95
C PHE A 284 12.00 -21.99 29.15
N THR A 285 11.13 -22.15 28.14
CA THR A 285 10.72 -23.46 27.56
C THR A 285 9.73 -23.32 26.40
N LEU A 286 9.78 -24.32 25.52
CA LEU A 286 9.24 -24.46 24.17
C LEU A 286 7.86 -25.15 24.13
N ALA A 287 7.12 -24.90 23.03
CA ALA A 287 6.20 -25.80 22.27
C ALA A 287 5.06 -24.94 21.66
N GLY A 288 4.57 -25.05 20.43
CA GLY A 288 4.62 -26.10 19.40
C GLY A 288 3.20 -26.29 18.82
N SER A 289 3.08 -26.33 17.49
CA SER A 289 1.95 -26.79 16.64
C SER A 289 0.77 -25.85 16.27
N GLU A 290 0.74 -25.44 14.99
CA GLU A 290 -0.47 -25.39 14.13
C GLU A 290 -0.74 -26.85 13.58
N PRO A 291 -1.72 -27.19 12.69
CA PRO A 291 -2.61 -26.35 11.85
C PRO A 291 -4.03 -26.94 11.50
N TRP A 292 -4.71 -26.28 10.53
CA TRP A 292 -5.87 -26.67 9.68
C TRP A 292 -7.29 -26.21 10.08
N ALA A 293 -7.93 -25.38 9.25
CA ALA A 293 -8.84 -25.87 8.20
C ALA A 293 -9.35 -24.71 7.31
N ARG A 294 -9.52 -25.05 6.03
CA ARG A 294 -9.87 -24.22 4.89
C ARG A 294 -11.15 -24.82 4.30
N SER A 295 -12.20 -24.04 4.07
CA SER A 295 -13.34 -24.47 3.25
C SER A 295 -13.75 -23.37 2.28
N HIS A 296 -13.49 -23.67 1.00
CA HIS A 296 -14.11 -23.08 -0.20
C HIS A 296 -15.42 -23.80 -0.52
N LEU A 297 -16.21 -23.21 -1.45
CA LEU A 297 -17.38 -23.72 -2.21
C LEU A 297 -18.74 -23.26 -1.60
N MET A 298 -19.81 -22.89 -2.32
CA MET A 298 -20.20 -22.71 -3.73
C MET A 298 -21.49 -21.85 -3.70
N THR A 299 -21.59 -20.71 -4.39
CA THR A 299 -22.46 -20.47 -5.57
C THR A 299 -23.56 -21.51 -5.83
N GLY A 300 -24.82 -21.06 -5.86
CA GLY A 300 -25.95 -21.89 -6.30
C GLY A 300 -27.31 -21.21 -6.14
N GLU A 301 -27.76 -20.55 -7.21
CA GLU A 301 -29.12 -20.08 -7.46
C GLU A 301 -30.14 -21.23 -7.33
N ARG A 302 -31.30 -20.98 -6.71
CA ARG A 302 -32.57 -21.63 -7.06
C ARG A 302 -33.74 -20.67 -6.85
N SER A 303 -34.24 -20.20 -7.99
CA SER A 303 -35.60 -19.74 -8.25
C SER A 303 -36.58 -20.94 -8.26
N TRP A 304 -37.86 -20.65 -8.55
CA TRP A 304 -39.08 -21.48 -8.53
C TRP A 304 -39.80 -21.48 -7.16
N GLY A 305 -41.04 -21.02 -7.01
CA GLY A 305 -42.00 -20.44 -7.95
C GLY A 305 -43.42 -20.41 -7.36
N ILE A 306 -44.21 -19.47 -7.88
CA ILE A 306 -45.67 -19.58 -8.18
C ILE A 306 -46.67 -19.45 -7.01
N LEU A 307 -47.40 -18.32 -7.02
CA LEU A 307 -48.88 -18.19 -7.08
C LEU A 307 -49.19 -16.67 -7.05
N CYS A 308 -49.38 -16.01 -8.20
CA CYS A 308 -50.58 -15.88 -9.04
C CYS A 308 -51.58 -14.80 -8.54
N ASN A 309 -51.66 -13.74 -9.35
CA ASN A 309 -52.79 -12.87 -9.70
C ASN A 309 -53.74 -12.31 -8.61
N THR A 310 -53.80 -10.98 -8.51
CA THR A 310 -54.87 -10.18 -9.15
C THR A 310 -54.70 -8.66 -8.95
N CYS A 311 -55.09 -7.91 -9.98
CA CYS A 311 -55.40 -6.47 -10.03
C CYS A 311 -54.26 -5.42 -9.99
N CYS A 312 -53.65 -5.24 -11.17
CA CYS A 312 -53.14 -3.97 -11.66
C CYS A 312 -54.19 -3.36 -12.61
N SER A 313 -54.75 -2.20 -12.28
CA SER A 313 -55.49 -1.32 -13.20
C SER A 313 -55.71 0.03 -12.52
N LEU A 314 -54.85 1.02 -12.81
CA LEU A 314 -55.27 2.32 -13.37
C LEU A 314 -54.08 3.28 -13.49
N HIS A 315 -53.84 3.66 -14.75
CA HIS A 315 -53.43 4.98 -15.23
C HIS A 315 -52.01 5.51 -15.03
N LEU A 316 -51.25 5.37 -16.12
CA LEU A 316 -50.11 6.19 -16.52
C LEU A 316 -50.45 6.81 -17.88
N VAL A 317 -50.88 8.07 -17.92
CA VAL A 317 -50.89 8.91 -19.13
C VAL A 317 -50.72 10.36 -18.66
N ILE A 318 -49.62 11.00 -19.02
CA ILE A 318 -49.49 12.41 -19.45
C ILE A 318 -48.01 12.56 -19.87
N LEU A 319 -47.75 12.44 -21.16
CA LEU A 319 -46.59 13.01 -21.83
C LEU A 319 -46.97 13.26 -23.30
N ALA A 320 -46.72 14.50 -23.73
CA ALA A 320 -46.61 14.97 -25.11
C ALA A 320 -47.89 15.06 -25.96
N TRP A 321 -48.47 16.26 -26.03
CA TRP A 321 -49.01 16.76 -27.28
C TRP A 321 -48.66 18.24 -27.47
N ARG A 322 -48.01 18.52 -28.61
CA ARG A 322 -47.53 19.82 -29.08
C ARG A 322 -47.89 19.84 -30.56
N GLY A 323 -48.76 20.75 -31.00
CA GLY A 323 -48.97 21.07 -32.43
C GLY A 323 -50.42 21.35 -32.86
N SER A 324 -50.61 22.49 -33.56
CA SER A 324 -51.79 23.03 -34.29
C SER A 324 -53.06 23.26 -33.44
N GLU A 325 -53.52 24.48 -33.21
CA GLU A 325 -53.82 25.61 -34.12
C GLU A 325 -53.49 26.98 -33.51
#